data_AF-A0A6C0F4J5-F1
#
_entry.id   AF-A0A6C0F4J5-F1
#
_cell.length_a   1.000
_cell.length_b   1.000
_cell.length_c   1.000
_cell.angle_alpha   90.00
_cell.angle_beta   90.00
_cell.angle_gamma   90.00
#
_symmetry.space_group_name_H-M   'P 1'
#
loop_
_entity.id
_entity.type
_entity.pdbx_description
1 polymer ?
#
loop_
_entity_poly.entity_id
_entity_poly.type
_entity_poly.pdbx_seq_one_letter_code
_entity_poly.pdbx_strand_id
1 'polypeptide(L)'
;MRFHNKQLDLLASGQTKILVFDCEFWHVLGDTGDQKYIFPPTEDFFFVSREIGGFLLTKIKDGSWSYNGAFFVTLSKPKREVSFPISKYATVEPATARKLDELEDALGLSWAKSFPSHLSPEGNEALDEGLKVYANDPNIKSHHKPPSWYGTFMKHYAESLIIVKGTGDIDALKNAAAMYGFEYAPPKHVIDIALWNHQSRRKCGTAKLEGTYNCIKKHLDPETKELAKHLPLEKAHDPSTDASMTLLVALYIQSLQPK
;
A
#
# COMPACT_ATOMS: atom_id res chain seq x y z
N MET A 1 -0.73 11.15 -19.09
CA MET A 1 -1.99 11.83 -19.50
C MET A 1 -2.08 13.17 -18.78
N ARG A 2 -2.61 14.22 -19.42
CA ARG A 2 -2.74 15.57 -18.82
C ARG A 2 -4.20 15.92 -18.55
N PHE A 3 -4.47 16.56 -17.42
CA PHE A 3 -5.83 16.92 -17.01
C PHE A 3 -5.85 18.13 -16.07
N HIS A 4 -6.99 18.79 -15.96
CA HIS A 4 -7.25 19.76 -14.89
C HIS A 4 -8.20 19.11 -13.87
N ASN A 5 -7.95 19.33 -12.59
CA ASN A 5 -8.84 18.88 -11.53
C ASN A 5 -8.79 19.87 -10.35
N LYS A 6 -9.88 20.58 -10.12
CA LYS A 6 -9.97 21.62 -9.09
C LYS A 6 -9.82 21.06 -7.68
N GLN A 7 -10.36 19.87 -7.42
CA GLN A 7 -10.24 19.26 -6.10
C GLN A 7 -8.80 18.85 -5.82
N LEU A 8 -8.09 18.35 -6.84
CA LEU A 8 -6.67 18.04 -6.76
C LEU A 8 -5.83 19.30 -6.52
N ASP A 9 -6.20 20.44 -7.11
CA ASP A 9 -5.51 21.72 -6.88
C ASP A 9 -5.61 22.19 -5.43
N LEU A 10 -6.81 22.07 -4.84
CA LEU A 10 -7.03 22.38 -3.43
C LEU A 10 -6.29 21.38 -2.53
N LEU A 11 -6.43 20.09 -2.82
CA LEU A 11 -5.80 18.99 -2.09
C LEU A 11 -4.28 19.10 -2.09
N ALA A 12 -3.68 19.56 -3.19
CA ALA A 12 -2.24 19.69 -3.36
C ALA A 12 -1.60 20.73 -2.42
N SER A 13 -2.37 21.68 -1.89
CA SER A 13 -1.88 22.73 -0.98
C SER A 13 -0.59 23.41 -1.46
N GLY A 14 -0.59 23.81 -2.74
CA GLY A 14 0.55 24.47 -3.39
C GLY A 14 1.72 23.56 -3.78
N GLN A 15 1.66 22.26 -3.49
CA GLN A 15 2.67 21.29 -3.95
C GLN A 15 2.51 20.99 -5.43
N THR A 16 3.63 20.78 -6.11
CA THR A 16 3.66 20.47 -7.56
C THR A 16 3.89 18.99 -7.84
N LYS A 17 4.09 18.17 -6.80
CA LYS A 17 4.35 16.74 -6.90
C LYS A 17 3.53 16.01 -5.85
N ILE A 18 2.72 15.06 -6.30
CA ILE A 18 1.92 14.20 -5.45
C ILE A 18 2.31 12.76 -5.74
N LEU A 19 2.60 12.01 -4.68
CA LEU A 19 2.81 10.56 -4.73
C LEU A 19 1.62 9.90 -4.05
N VAL A 20 0.90 9.07 -4.79
CA VAL A 20 -0.15 8.23 -4.24
C VAL A 20 0.36 6.81 -4.26
N PHE A 21 0.34 6.12 -3.12
CA PHE A 21 0.83 4.76 -3.03
C PHE A 21 0.14 3.99 -1.91
N ASP A 22 0.21 2.67 -2.03
CA ASP A 22 -0.27 1.69 -1.06
C ASP A 22 0.78 0.59 -0.93
N CYS A 23 0.83 -0.05 0.24
CA CYS A 23 1.75 -1.16 0.51
C CYS A 23 0.98 -2.41 0.94
N GLU A 24 1.50 -3.56 0.52
CA GLU A 24 1.24 -4.84 1.18
C GLU A 24 2.49 -5.25 1.96
N PHE A 25 2.29 -5.92 3.10
CA PHE A 25 3.34 -6.01 4.12
C PHE A 25 3.91 -7.41 4.30
N TRP A 26 5.22 -7.47 4.51
CA TRP A 26 5.82 -8.51 5.34
C TRP A 26 5.49 -8.20 6.80
N HIS A 27 4.92 -9.17 7.50
CA HIS A 27 4.88 -9.14 8.97
C HIS A 27 6.20 -9.71 9.43
N VAL A 28 7.02 -8.92 10.10
CA VAL A 28 8.37 -9.30 10.52
C VAL A 28 8.36 -9.46 12.02
N LEU A 29 8.74 -10.65 12.51
CA LEU A 29 8.83 -10.88 13.95
C LEU A 29 9.89 -9.95 14.53
N GLY A 30 9.52 -9.23 15.58
CA GLY A 30 10.42 -8.35 16.31
C GLY A 30 10.65 -8.87 17.73
N ASP A 31 11.78 -8.48 18.30
CA ASP A 31 12.01 -8.67 19.72
C ASP A 31 11.16 -7.61 20.46
N THR A 32 10.33 -8.06 21.41
CA THR A 32 9.47 -7.16 22.19
C THR A 32 10.35 -6.10 22.88
N GLY A 33 10.15 -4.82 22.53
CA GLY A 33 10.88 -3.69 23.12
C GLY A 33 11.98 -3.09 22.24
N ASP A 34 12.18 -3.56 20.99
CA ASP A 34 13.06 -2.89 20.03
C ASP A 34 12.50 -1.51 19.63
N GLN A 35 12.99 -0.44 20.27
CA GLN A 35 12.55 0.93 20.02
C GLN A 35 12.89 1.45 18.62
N LYS A 36 13.67 0.70 17.84
CA LYS A 36 14.04 1.05 16.47
C LYS A 36 12.88 0.86 15.49
N TYR A 37 11.93 -0.03 15.80
CA TYR A 37 10.81 -0.37 14.93
C TYR A 37 9.48 0.11 15.51
N ILE A 38 8.53 0.36 14.61
CA ILE A 38 7.17 0.76 14.91
C ILE A 38 6.28 -0.47 14.80
N PHE A 39 5.75 -0.90 15.93
CA PHE A 39 4.87 -2.07 16.06
C PHE A 39 3.40 -1.62 16.05
N PRO A 40 2.49 -2.40 15.45
CA PRO A 40 1.07 -2.26 15.73
C PRO A 40 0.79 -2.45 17.22
N PRO A 41 -0.27 -1.83 17.77
CA PRO A 41 -0.63 -2.03 19.16
C PRO A 41 -0.85 -3.51 19.47
N THR A 42 -0.30 -4.00 20.59
CA THR A 42 -0.47 -5.37 21.10
C THR A 42 0.12 -6.51 20.26
N GLU A 43 0.89 -6.19 19.21
CA GLU A 43 1.56 -7.19 18.38
C GLU A 43 3.07 -7.25 18.66
N ASP A 44 3.67 -8.42 18.42
CA ASP A 44 5.11 -8.71 18.55
C ASP A 44 5.84 -8.65 17.20
N PHE A 45 5.16 -8.21 16.15
CA PHE A 45 5.70 -8.03 14.81
C PHE A 45 5.55 -6.59 14.33
N PHE A 46 6.36 -6.21 13.36
CA PHE A 46 6.25 -4.92 12.69
C PHE A 46 6.17 -5.11 11.17
N PHE A 47 5.71 -4.07 10.47
CA PHE A 47 5.54 -4.13 9.02
C PHE A 47 6.77 -3.63 8.29
N VAL A 48 7.12 -4.30 7.20
CA VAL A 48 8.01 -3.82 6.14
C VAL A 48 7.29 -4.05 4.82
N SER A 49 7.39 -3.15 3.85
CA SER A 49 6.70 -3.35 2.59
C SER A 49 7.24 -4.56 1.82
N ARG A 50 6.32 -5.42 1.43
CA ARG A 50 6.50 -6.57 0.55
C ARG A 50 6.19 -6.19 -0.90
N GLU A 51 5.13 -5.44 -1.10
CA GLU A 51 4.70 -4.92 -2.39
C GLU A 51 4.40 -3.43 -2.23
N ILE A 52 4.76 -2.63 -3.23
CA ILE A 52 4.43 -1.20 -3.29
C ILE A 52 3.88 -0.91 -4.67
N GLY A 53 2.70 -0.31 -4.73
CA GLY A 53 2.10 0.18 -5.96
C GLY A 53 1.62 1.60 -5.79
N GLY A 54 1.58 2.34 -6.89
CA GLY A 54 1.24 3.75 -6.85
C GLY A 54 1.58 4.49 -8.13
N PHE A 55 1.56 5.82 -8.05
CA PHE A 55 1.87 6.70 -9.18
C PHE A 55 2.21 8.11 -8.73
N LEU A 56 2.81 8.87 -9.66
CA LEU A 56 3.10 10.28 -9.48
C LEU A 56 2.15 11.15 -10.31
N LEU A 57 1.66 12.21 -9.67
CA LEU A 57 1.03 13.35 -10.33
C LEU A 57 1.97 14.54 -10.25
N THR A 58 2.24 15.19 -11.38
CA THR A 58 3.13 16.36 -11.44
C THR A 58 2.39 17.55 -12.06
N LYS A 59 2.42 18.69 -11.38
CA LYS A 59 1.86 19.94 -11.88
C LYS A 59 2.76 20.49 -12.99
N ILE A 60 2.17 20.79 -14.13
CA ILE A 60 2.83 21.37 -15.29
C ILE A 60 2.69 22.90 -15.24
N LYS A 61 3.58 23.63 -15.93
CA LYS A 61 3.62 25.11 -15.94
C LYS A 61 2.32 25.76 -16.40
N ASP A 62 1.53 25.09 -17.24
CA ASP A 62 0.22 25.55 -17.71
C ASP A 62 -0.91 25.37 -16.67
N GLY A 63 -0.57 24.86 -15.48
CA GLY A 63 -1.52 24.58 -14.41
C GLY A 63 -2.25 23.24 -14.53
N SER A 64 -1.99 22.44 -15.58
CA SER A 64 -2.50 21.07 -15.68
C SER A 64 -1.70 20.10 -14.80
N TRP A 65 -2.28 18.95 -14.48
CA TRP A 65 -1.60 17.82 -13.86
C TRP A 65 -1.22 16.77 -14.91
N SER A 66 -0.07 16.16 -14.75
CA SER A 66 0.38 14.99 -15.51
C SER A 66 0.33 13.74 -14.65
N TYR A 67 -0.40 12.72 -15.09
CA TYR A 67 -0.31 11.36 -14.58
C TYR A 67 0.81 10.59 -15.28
N ASN A 68 1.78 10.13 -14.49
CA ASN A 68 3.01 9.49 -14.97
C ASN A 68 2.96 7.95 -14.93
N GLY A 69 1.78 7.36 -15.15
CA GLY A 69 1.58 5.91 -15.13
C GLY A 69 1.69 5.31 -13.72
N ALA A 70 1.12 4.12 -13.56
CA ALA A 70 1.27 3.35 -12.35
C ALA A 70 2.61 2.59 -12.35
N PHE A 71 3.16 2.41 -11.16
CA PHE A 71 4.26 1.48 -10.90
C PHE A 71 3.78 0.42 -9.91
N PHE A 72 4.37 -0.76 -10.01
CA PHE A 72 4.22 -1.86 -9.07
C PHE A 72 5.59 -2.51 -8.86
N VAL A 73 5.96 -2.73 -7.61
CA VAL A 73 7.26 -3.26 -7.20
C VAL A 73 7.09 -4.26 -6.07
N THR A 74 7.80 -5.39 -6.15
CA THR A 74 7.91 -6.35 -5.07
C THR A 74 9.31 -6.32 -4.46
N LEU A 75 9.40 -6.58 -3.16
CA LEU A 75 10.60 -6.37 -2.36
C LEU A 75 11.03 -7.65 -1.66
N SER A 76 12.34 -7.80 -1.50
CA SER A 76 12.94 -9.00 -0.90
C SER A 76 12.42 -9.26 0.51
N LYS A 77 12.22 -10.55 0.82
CA LYS A 77 11.96 -11.01 2.19
C LYS A 77 13.08 -10.51 3.11
N PRO A 78 12.75 -9.88 4.25
CA PRO A 78 13.72 -9.55 5.29
C PRO A 78 14.55 -10.76 5.74
N LYS A 79 15.79 -10.50 6.18
CA LYS A 79 16.65 -11.51 6.86
C LYS A 79 16.23 -11.72 8.33
N ARG A 80 14.92 -11.87 8.54
CA ARG A 80 14.25 -12.15 9.82
C ARG A 80 13.10 -13.12 9.58
N GLU A 81 12.56 -13.66 10.66
CA GLU A 81 11.31 -14.41 10.61
C GLU A 81 10.19 -13.52 10.07
N VAL A 82 9.42 -14.06 9.13
CA VAL A 82 8.24 -13.39 8.58
C VAL A 82 7.06 -14.33 8.63
N SER A 83 5.87 -13.75 8.70
CA SER A 83 4.64 -14.53 8.65
C SER A 83 4.28 -14.94 7.21
N PHE A 84 3.24 -15.78 7.09
CA PHE A 84 2.76 -16.31 5.82
C PHE A 84 2.18 -15.23 4.89
N PRO A 85 2.55 -15.19 3.59
CA PRO A 85 1.94 -14.29 2.62
C PRO A 85 0.61 -14.87 2.10
N ILE A 86 -0.53 -14.34 2.56
CA ILE A 86 -1.84 -14.81 2.08
C ILE A 86 -2.18 -14.25 0.70
N SER A 87 -2.89 -15.05 -0.10
CA SER A 87 -3.30 -14.70 -1.47
C SER A 87 -4.13 -13.42 -1.53
N LYS A 88 -4.99 -13.21 -0.53
CA LYS A 88 -5.93 -12.07 -0.45
C LYS A 88 -5.25 -10.71 -0.54
N TYR A 89 -4.01 -10.62 -0.06
CA TYR A 89 -3.23 -9.39 -0.02
C TYR A 89 -2.00 -9.47 -0.92
N ALA A 90 -1.94 -10.44 -1.83
CA ALA A 90 -0.79 -10.67 -2.69
C ALA A 90 -1.18 -10.55 -4.17
N THR A 91 -0.41 -9.76 -4.92
CA THR A 91 -0.64 -9.56 -6.36
C THR A 91 -0.06 -10.72 -7.17
N VAL A 92 -0.52 -11.94 -6.90
CA VAL A 92 -0.04 -13.19 -7.53
C VAL A 92 -0.99 -13.67 -8.63
N GLU A 93 -0.51 -14.57 -9.49
CA GLU A 93 -1.36 -15.21 -10.49
C GLU A 93 -2.43 -16.11 -9.84
N PRO A 94 -3.60 -16.33 -10.49
CA PRO A 94 -4.68 -17.13 -9.92
C PRO A 94 -4.30 -18.55 -9.50
N ALA A 95 -3.31 -19.16 -10.17
CA ALA A 95 -2.82 -20.49 -9.79
C ALA A 95 -2.01 -20.45 -8.49
N THR A 96 -1.16 -19.44 -8.33
CA THR A 96 -0.39 -19.19 -7.11
C THR A 96 -1.32 -18.85 -5.95
N ALA A 97 -2.34 -18.00 -6.18
CA ALA A 97 -3.34 -17.66 -5.16
C ALA A 97 -4.01 -18.90 -4.58
N ARG A 98 -4.54 -19.78 -5.43
CA ARG A 98 -5.14 -21.05 -4.98
C ARG A 98 -4.17 -21.90 -4.17
N LYS A 99 -2.89 -21.93 -4.56
CA LYS A 99 -1.89 -22.70 -3.84
C LYS A 99 -1.58 -22.11 -2.46
N LEU A 100 -1.54 -20.78 -2.36
CA LEU A 100 -1.38 -20.10 -1.07
C LEU A 100 -2.59 -20.34 -0.16
N ASP A 101 -3.81 -20.36 -0.70
CA ASP A 101 -5.03 -20.67 0.06
C ASP A 101 -4.98 -22.08 0.68
N GLU A 102 -4.58 -23.08 -0.11
CA GLU A 102 -4.40 -24.46 0.37
C GLU A 102 -3.36 -24.56 1.49
N LEU A 103 -2.28 -23.79 1.39
CA LEU A 103 -1.19 -23.78 2.36
C LEU A 103 -1.55 -23.01 3.63
N GLU A 104 -2.37 -21.96 3.53
CA GLU A 104 -2.86 -21.19 4.68
C GLU A 104 -3.64 -22.10 5.65
N ASP A 105 -4.48 -22.99 5.12
CA ASP A 105 -5.25 -23.95 5.91
C ASP A 105 -4.36 -24.92 6.72
N ALA A 106 -3.13 -25.17 6.25
CA ALA A 106 -2.18 -26.07 6.89
C ALA A 106 -1.34 -25.40 7.99
N LEU A 107 -1.42 -24.07 8.17
CA LEU A 107 -0.61 -23.35 9.16
C LEU A 107 -1.00 -23.66 10.62
N GLY A 108 -2.25 -24.03 10.87
CA GLY A 108 -2.78 -24.27 12.22
C GLY A 108 -2.88 -23.03 13.12
N LEU A 109 -2.44 -21.87 12.64
CA LEU A 109 -2.55 -20.55 13.28
C LEU A 109 -3.04 -19.52 12.26
N SER A 110 -3.49 -18.37 12.75
CA SER A 110 -3.76 -17.22 11.88
C SER A 110 -2.49 -16.81 11.15
N TRP A 111 -2.58 -16.64 9.82
CA TRP A 111 -1.46 -16.29 8.93
C TRP A 111 -0.58 -15.15 9.43
N ALA A 112 -1.15 -14.13 10.10
CA ALA A 112 -0.44 -12.97 10.62
C ALA A 112 0.47 -13.31 11.81
N LYS A 113 0.23 -14.44 12.47
CA LYS A 113 0.98 -14.97 13.62
C LYS A 113 1.81 -16.21 13.28
N SER A 114 1.73 -16.68 12.04
CA SER A 114 2.42 -17.88 11.55
C SER A 114 3.89 -17.59 11.25
N PHE A 115 4.68 -17.38 12.30
CA PHE A 115 6.14 -17.27 12.23
C PHE A 115 6.81 -18.63 12.46
N PRO A 116 8.00 -18.89 11.90
CA PRO A 116 8.68 -20.17 12.06
C PRO A 116 8.79 -20.66 13.51
N SER A 117 9.12 -19.75 14.44
CA SER A 117 9.22 -20.03 15.88
C SER A 117 7.89 -20.33 16.56
N HIS A 118 6.75 -20.02 15.94
CA HIS A 118 5.41 -20.22 16.50
C HIS A 118 4.69 -21.46 15.94
N LEU A 119 5.20 -22.04 14.85
CA LEU A 119 4.53 -23.08 14.07
C LEU A 119 4.95 -24.50 14.48
N SER A 120 4.06 -25.47 14.23
CA SER A 120 4.42 -26.90 14.27
C SER A 120 5.37 -27.25 13.10
N PRO A 121 5.97 -28.45 13.06
CA PRO A 121 6.73 -28.90 11.89
C PRO A 121 5.94 -28.82 10.58
N GLU A 122 4.68 -29.27 10.58
CA GLU A 122 3.79 -29.23 9.42
C GLU A 122 3.46 -27.79 9.00
N GLY A 123 3.21 -26.91 9.99
CA GLY A 123 3.00 -25.49 9.73
C GLY A 123 4.24 -24.80 9.15
N ASN A 124 5.43 -25.18 9.62
CA ASN A 124 6.70 -24.70 9.07
C ASN A 124 6.90 -25.14 7.61
N GLU A 125 6.60 -26.40 7.27
CA GLU A 125 6.64 -26.86 5.88
C GLU A 125 5.67 -26.08 4.99
N ALA A 126 4.46 -25.80 5.49
CA ALA A 126 3.48 -24.99 4.77
C ALA A 126 3.95 -23.54 4.58
N LEU A 127 4.57 -22.94 5.60
CA LEU A 127 5.14 -21.60 5.52
C LEU A 127 6.28 -21.51 4.51
N ASP A 128 7.22 -22.44 4.56
CA ASP A 128 8.38 -22.45 3.66
C ASP A 128 7.96 -22.63 2.20
N GLU A 129 7.03 -23.56 1.93
CA GLU A 129 6.50 -23.73 0.58
C GLU A 129 5.67 -22.52 0.15
N GLY A 130 4.90 -21.89 1.05
CA GLY A 130 4.14 -20.67 0.74
C GLY A 130 5.03 -19.50 0.35
N LEU A 131 6.12 -19.27 1.10
CA LEU A 131 7.12 -18.25 0.79
C LEU A 131 7.79 -18.51 -0.58
N LYS A 132 8.07 -19.77 -0.89
CA LYS A 132 8.67 -20.19 -2.16
C LYS A 132 7.69 -20.06 -3.33
N VAL A 133 6.43 -20.44 -3.15
CA VAL A 133 5.36 -20.29 -4.15
C VAL A 133 5.16 -18.81 -4.46
N TYR A 134 5.02 -17.96 -3.45
CA TYR A 134 4.93 -16.51 -3.60
C TYR A 134 6.15 -15.93 -4.36
N ALA A 135 7.37 -16.27 -3.94
CA ALA A 135 8.59 -15.72 -4.54
C ALA A 135 8.82 -16.16 -6.00
N ASN A 136 8.29 -17.33 -6.38
CA ASN A 136 8.40 -17.86 -7.74
C ASN A 136 7.23 -17.49 -8.66
N ASP A 137 6.20 -16.81 -8.13
CA ASP A 137 5.10 -16.31 -8.93
C ASP A 137 5.62 -15.41 -10.07
N PRO A 138 5.14 -15.57 -11.32
CA PRO A 138 5.61 -14.80 -12.46
C PRO A 138 5.44 -13.28 -12.30
N ASN A 139 4.34 -12.82 -11.71
CA ASN A 139 4.09 -11.40 -11.52
C ASN A 139 4.99 -10.84 -10.42
N ILE A 140 5.15 -11.57 -9.31
CA ILE A 140 6.04 -11.16 -8.21
C ILE A 140 7.49 -11.08 -8.68
N LYS A 141 7.95 -12.10 -9.41
CA LYS A 141 9.33 -12.21 -9.90
C LYS A 141 9.68 -11.14 -10.94
N SER A 142 8.77 -10.83 -11.86
CA SER A 142 9.00 -9.83 -12.90
C SER A 142 9.08 -8.39 -12.37
N HIS A 143 8.41 -8.11 -11.24
CA HIS A 143 8.41 -6.79 -10.59
C HIS A 143 9.39 -6.68 -9.41
N HIS A 144 10.24 -7.70 -9.21
CA HIS A 144 11.14 -7.76 -8.07
C HIS A 144 12.23 -6.68 -8.11
N LYS A 145 12.47 -6.04 -6.97
CA LYS A 145 13.56 -5.09 -6.75
C LYS A 145 14.32 -5.40 -5.46
N PRO A 146 15.65 -5.21 -5.45
CA PRO A 146 16.45 -5.31 -4.23
C PRO A 146 16.16 -4.13 -3.28
N PRO A 147 16.54 -4.22 -2.00
CA PRO A 147 16.35 -3.13 -1.04
C PRO A 147 16.97 -1.79 -1.45
N SER A 148 18.00 -1.77 -2.30
CA SER A 148 18.57 -0.51 -2.81
C SER A 148 17.57 0.34 -3.61
N TRP A 149 16.47 -0.26 -4.11
CA TRP A 149 15.42 0.47 -4.80
C TRP A 149 14.67 1.47 -3.91
N TYR A 150 14.62 1.24 -2.59
CA TYR A 150 14.03 2.19 -1.64
C TYR A 150 14.66 3.58 -1.78
N GLY A 151 15.96 3.69 -2.06
CA GLY A 151 16.62 5.00 -2.23
C GLY A 151 15.97 5.86 -3.32
N THR A 152 15.64 5.26 -4.47
CA THR A 152 14.94 5.96 -5.56
C THR A 152 13.53 6.35 -5.15
N PHE A 153 12.79 5.41 -4.56
CA PHE A 153 11.41 5.67 -4.11
C PHE A 153 11.35 6.77 -3.04
N MET A 154 12.24 6.71 -2.04
CA MET A 154 12.30 7.66 -0.93
C MET A 154 12.65 9.08 -1.39
N LYS A 155 13.43 9.24 -2.47
CA LYS A 155 13.61 10.55 -3.11
C LYS A 155 12.29 11.11 -3.63
N HIS A 156 11.51 10.30 -4.34
CA HIS A 156 10.19 10.75 -4.82
C HIS A 156 9.24 11.06 -3.66
N TYR A 157 9.23 10.20 -2.64
CA TYR A 157 8.47 10.36 -1.42
C TYR A 157 8.77 11.70 -0.71
N ALA A 158 10.05 11.99 -0.43
CA ALA A 158 10.47 13.20 0.29
C ALA A 158 10.20 14.51 -0.49
N GLU A 159 10.16 14.45 -1.82
CA GLU A 159 9.87 15.58 -2.69
C GLU A 159 8.36 15.82 -2.89
N SER A 160 7.49 14.94 -2.39
CA SER A 160 6.05 14.97 -2.71
C SER A 160 5.19 15.27 -1.50
N LEU A 161 3.99 15.79 -1.76
CA LEU A 161 2.82 15.49 -0.92
C LEU A 161 2.48 14.02 -1.14
N ILE A 162 2.23 13.27 -0.07
CA ILE A 162 1.78 11.89 -0.20
C ILE A 162 0.29 11.76 0.12
N ILE A 163 -0.38 10.84 -0.56
CA ILE A 163 -1.74 10.42 -0.25
C ILE A 163 -1.70 8.91 0.01
N VAL A 164 -2.14 8.48 1.19
CA VAL A 164 -2.04 7.09 1.66
C VAL A 164 -3.38 6.58 2.20
N LYS A 165 -3.55 5.25 2.18
CA LYS A 165 -4.73 4.55 2.71
C LYS A 165 -4.75 4.58 4.24
N GLY A 166 -3.58 4.63 4.87
CA GLY A 166 -3.37 4.74 6.30
C GLY A 166 -1.91 4.97 6.65
N THR A 167 -1.61 5.31 7.90
CA THR A 167 -0.21 5.50 8.35
C THR A 167 0.62 4.22 8.33
N GLY A 168 0.00 3.04 8.22
CA GLY A 168 0.72 1.75 8.10
C GLY A 168 1.69 1.73 6.91
N ASP A 169 1.33 2.34 5.78
CA ASP A 169 2.21 2.49 4.62
C ASP A 169 3.47 3.30 4.97
N ILE A 170 3.30 4.35 5.76
CA ILE A 170 4.38 5.24 6.20
C ILE A 170 5.27 4.53 7.23
N ASP A 171 4.67 3.83 8.19
CA ASP A 171 5.40 3.14 9.24
C ASP A 171 6.21 1.95 8.68
N ALA A 172 5.69 1.26 7.66
CA ALA A 172 6.45 0.25 6.94
C ALA A 172 7.70 0.81 6.25
N LEU A 173 7.64 2.03 5.69
CA LEU A 173 8.81 2.69 5.11
C LEU A 173 9.83 3.12 6.17
N LYS A 174 9.38 3.60 7.34
CA LYS A 174 10.27 3.90 8.48
C LYS A 174 10.96 2.63 9.00
N ASN A 175 10.22 1.53 9.11
CA ASN A 175 10.76 0.24 9.50
C ASN A 175 11.75 -0.31 8.46
N ALA A 176 11.46 -0.12 7.16
CA ALA A 176 12.39 -0.45 6.09
C ALA A 176 13.69 0.37 6.19
N ALA A 177 13.58 1.68 6.47
CA ALA A 177 14.73 2.56 6.66
C ALA A 177 15.61 2.09 7.83
N ALA A 178 14.98 1.80 8.97
CA ALA A 178 15.62 1.21 10.13
C ALA A 178 16.31 -0.13 9.79
N MET A 179 15.63 -1.02 9.08
CA MET A 179 16.12 -2.35 8.76
C MET A 179 17.29 -2.35 7.78
N TYR A 180 17.22 -1.55 6.72
CA TYR A 180 18.17 -1.56 5.62
C TYR A 180 19.20 -0.42 5.68
N GLY A 181 19.12 0.44 6.70
CA GLY A 181 20.15 1.43 7.01
C GLY A 181 20.18 2.62 6.05
N PHE A 182 19.04 2.97 5.44
CA PHE A 182 18.91 4.19 4.65
C PHE A 182 18.23 5.30 5.45
N GLU A 183 18.48 6.56 5.07
CA GLU A 183 17.86 7.71 5.72
C GLU A 183 16.37 7.80 5.39
N TYR A 184 15.54 7.95 6.43
CA TYR A 184 14.13 8.28 6.26
C TYR A 184 13.96 9.80 6.21
N ALA A 185 13.71 10.33 5.02
CA ALA A 185 13.31 11.72 4.85
C ALA A 185 11.77 11.83 4.82
N PRO A 186 11.15 12.68 5.65
CA PRO A 186 9.71 12.85 5.68
C PRO A 186 9.18 13.47 4.37
N PRO A 187 7.92 13.19 3.99
CA PRO A 187 7.30 13.79 2.82
C PRO A 187 6.97 15.27 3.10
N LYS A 188 6.69 16.04 2.05
CA LYS A 188 6.34 17.48 2.20
C LYS A 188 5.02 17.69 2.94
N HIS A 189 4.08 16.80 2.71
CA HIS A 189 2.77 16.80 3.37
C HIS A 189 2.17 15.39 3.31
N VAL A 190 1.24 15.08 4.22
CA VAL A 190 0.59 13.77 4.30
C VAL A 190 -0.92 13.97 4.29
N ILE A 191 -1.58 13.27 3.37
CA ILE A 191 -3.03 13.11 3.36
C ILE A 191 -3.34 11.65 3.65
N ASP A 192 -3.86 11.42 4.84
CA ASP A 192 -4.30 10.11 5.29
C ASP A 192 -5.83 10.02 5.24
N ILE A 193 -6.36 9.20 4.32
CA ILE A 193 -7.80 9.02 4.20
C ILE A 193 -8.41 8.19 5.34
N ALA A 194 -7.60 7.45 6.11
CA ALA A 194 -8.06 6.68 7.27
C ALA A 194 -8.63 7.58 8.38
N LEU A 195 -8.21 8.85 8.43
CA LEU A 195 -8.79 9.86 9.33
C LEU A 195 -10.30 10.05 9.11
N TRP A 196 -10.80 9.68 7.92
CA TRP A 196 -12.22 9.75 7.57
C TRP A 196 -12.97 8.42 7.78
N ASN A 197 -12.33 7.37 8.32
CA ASN A 197 -12.92 6.04 8.47
C ASN A 197 -14.22 6.02 9.29
N HIS A 198 -14.33 6.85 10.32
CA HIS A 198 -15.57 6.95 11.10
C HIS A 198 -16.74 7.46 10.24
N GLN A 199 -16.49 8.46 9.41
CA GLN A 199 -17.45 9.00 8.46
C GLN A 199 -17.75 8.01 7.33
N SER A 200 -16.75 7.27 6.82
CA SER A 200 -16.97 6.17 5.87
C SER A 200 -17.95 5.14 6.42
N ARG A 201 -17.77 4.67 7.66
CA ARG A 201 -18.70 3.72 8.29
C ARG A 201 -20.11 4.28 8.39
N ARG A 202 -20.24 5.54 8.82
CA ARG A 202 -21.55 6.19 8.97
C ARG A 202 -22.28 6.38 7.64
N LYS A 203 -21.57 6.71 6.57
CA LYS A 203 -22.16 7.03 5.25
C LYS A 203 -22.32 5.81 4.34
N CYS A 204 -21.33 4.91 4.36
CA CYS A 204 -21.21 3.81 3.42
C CYS A 204 -21.35 2.43 4.08
N GLY A 205 -21.53 2.36 5.40
CA GLY A 205 -21.64 1.10 6.15
C GLY A 205 -20.32 0.34 6.30
N THR A 206 -19.20 0.88 5.81
CA THR A 206 -17.88 0.24 5.84
C THR A 206 -16.76 1.28 5.84
N ALA A 207 -15.60 0.90 6.37
CA ALA A 207 -14.34 1.65 6.22
C ALA A 207 -13.34 0.94 5.28
N LYS A 208 -13.72 -0.19 4.67
CA LYS A 208 -12.89 -0.84 3.66
C LYS A 208 -12.79 0.11 2.45
N LEU A 209 -11.58 0.25 1.90
CA LEU A 209 -11.30 1.18 0.81
C LEU A 209 -12.23 0.96 -0.38
N GLU A 210 -12.27 -0.26 -0.91
CA GLU A 210 -13.11 -0.63 -2.05
C GLU A 210 -14.60 -0.34 -1.80
N GLY A 211 -15.11 -0.69 -0.62
CA GLY A 211 -16.50 -0.44 -0.25
C GLY A 211 -16.81 1.05 -0.14
N THR A 212 -15.89 1.82 0.42
CA THR A 212 -16.00 3.29 0.50
C THR A 212 -15.99 3.89 -0.90
N TYR A 213 -15.02 3.52 -1.76
CA TYR A 213 -14.95 3.96 -3.15
C TYR A 213 -16.23 3.64 -3.93
N ASN A 214 -16.72 2.41 -3.84
CA ASN A 214 -17.95 1.97 -4.53
C ASN A 214 -19.19 2.75 -4.09
N CYS A 215 -19.27 3.13 -2.81
CA CYS A 215 -20.32 3.99 -2.27
C CYS A 215 -20.25 5.43 -2.84
N ILE A 216 -19.06 6.02 -2.93
CA ILE A 216 -18.89 7.43 -3.31
C ILE A 216 -18.78 7.67 -4.83
N LYS A 217 -18.43 6.66 -5.64
CA LYS A 217 -18.09 6.86 -7.06
C LYS A 217 -19.15 7.60 -7.88
N LYS A 218 -20.44 7.41 -7.56
CA LYS A 218 -21.56 8.11 -8.20
C LYS A 218 -21.60 9.61 -7.88
N HIS A 219 -21.07 9.99 -6.72
CA HIS A 219 -21.03 11.36 -6.18
C HIS A 219 -19.75 12.14 -6.55
N LEU A 220 -18.80 11.51 -7.24
CA LEU A 220 -17.61 12.21 -7.74
C LEU A 220 -17.99 13.31 -8.74
N ASP A 221 -17.29 14.43 -8.67
CA ASP A 221 -17.43 15.52 -9.62
C ASP A 221 -16.96 15.11 -11.04
N PRO A 222 -17.35 15.83 -12.10
CA PRO A 222 -17.03 15.44 -13.48
C PRO A 222 -15.53 15.30 -13.77
N GLU A 223 -14.68 16.19 -13.22
CA GLU A 223 -13.23 16.17 -13.46
C GLU A 223 -12.60 14.94 -12.79
N THR A 224 -13.06 14.61 -11.58
CA THR A 224 -12.61 13.41 -10.85
C THR A 224 -13.10 12.11 -11.51
N LYS A 225 -14.32 12.11 -12.07
CA LYS A 225 -14.83 10.97 -12.87
C LYS A 225 -14.03 10.75 -14.14
N GLU A 226 -13.60 11.82 -14.80
CA GLU A 226 -12.75 11.71 -15.99
C GLU A 226 -11.38 11.14 -15.63
N LEU A 227 -10.75 11.64 -14.57
CA LEU A 227 -9.49 11.10 -14.07
C LEU A 227 -9.60 9.60 -13.76
N ALA A 228 -10.68 9.17 -13.10
CA ALA A 228 -10.89 7.77 -12.74
C ALA A 228 -10.85 6.81 -13.94
N LYS A 229 -11.23 7.24 -15.14
CA LYS A 229 -11.19 6.40 -16.36
C LYS A 229 -9.78 6.00 -16.79
N HIS A 230 -8.76 6.66 -16.25
CA HIS A 230 -7.37 6.46 -16.63
C HIS A 230 -6.50 5.86 -15.53
N LEU A 231 -7.09 5.62 -14.35
CA LEU A 231 -6.42 5.00 -13.23
C LEU A 231 -6.65 3.48 -13.26
N PRO A 232 -5.69 2.65 -12.80
CA PRO A 232 -5.93 1.22 -12.62
C PRO A 232 -6.97 1.02 -11.52
N LEU A 233 -8.09 0.38 -11.85
CA LEU A 233 -9.22 0.15 -10.95
C LEU A 233 -9.79 -1.27 -11.06
N GLU A 234 -9.04 -2.19 -11.68
CA GLU A 234 -9.56 -3.49 -12.14
C GLU A 234 -9.44 -4.61 -11.10
N LYS A 235 -8.45 -4.54 -10.20
CA LYS A 235 -8.16 -5.61 -9.23
C LYS A 235 -8.03 -5.04 -7.82
N ALA A 236 -9.00 -5.32 -6.96
CA ALA A 236 -8.88 -5.00 -5.52
C ALA A 236 -7.68 -5.74 -4.91
N HIS A 237 -7.04 -5.15 -3.90
CA HIS A 237 -5.84 -5.68 -3.25
C HIS A 237 -4.59 -5.76 -4.14
N ASP A 238 -4.64 -5.17 -5.35
CA ASP A 238 -3.45 -4.71 -6.06
C ASP A 238 -3.08 -3.32 -5.51
N PRO A 239 -1.85 -3.11 -4.99
CA PRO A 239 -1.44 -1.83 -4.42
C PRO A 239 -1.61 -0.63 -5.35
N SER A 240 -1.52 -0.81 -6.67
CA SER A 240 -1.73 0.26 -7.66
C SER A 240 -3.22 0.64 -7.78
N THR A 241 -4.10 -0.35 -7.67
CA THR A 241 -5.55 -0.15 -7.64
C THR A 241 -5.98 0.50 -6.33
N ASP A 242 -5.43 0.03 -5.20
CA ASP A 242 -5.69 0.61 -3.89
C ASP A 242 -5.18 2.07 -3.82
N ALA A 243 -4.01 2.38 -4.38
CA ALA A 243 -3.54 3.76 -4.53
C ALA A 243 -4.53 4.61 -5.36
N SER A 244 -5.07 4.06 -6.44
CA SER A 244 -6.03 4.78 -7.29
C SER A 244 -7.34 5.08 -6.58
N MET A 245 -7.92 4.08 -5.89
CA MET A 245 -9.10 4.28 -5.06
C MET A 245 -8.84 5.28 -3.93
N THR A 246 -7.64 5.24 -3.34
CA THR A 246 -7.20 6.16 -2.29
C THR A 246 -7.21 7.61 -2.77
N LEU A 247 -6.69 7.89 -3.96
CA LEU A 247 -6.76 9.23 -4.57
C LEU A 247 -8.22 9.68 -4.75
N LEU A 248 -9.07 8.83 -5.33
CA LEU A 248 -10.45 9.19 -5.62
C LEU A 248 -11.26 9.46 -4.34
N VAL A 249 -11.00 8.71 -3.27
CA VAL A 249 -11.56 8.97 -1.95
C VAL A 249 -11.04 10.30 -1.38
N ALA A 250 -9.74 10.59 -1.49
CA ALA A 250 -9.17 11.86 -1.03
C ALA A 250 -9.80 13.07 -1.74
N LEU A 251 -9.97 12.99 -3.07
CA LEU A 251 -10.62 14.04 -3.87
C LEU A 251 -12.09 14.23 -3.48
N TYR A 252 -12.81 13.15 -3.20
CA TYR A 252 -14.18 13.24 -2.69
C TYR A 252 -14.23 13.91 -1.32
N ILE A 253 -13.36 13.54 -0.38
CA ILE A 253 -13.29 14.18 0.94
C ILE A 253 -13.01 15.67 0.80
N GLN A 254 -12.08 16.07 -0.07
CA GLN A 254 -11.79 17.48 -0.35
C GLN A 254 -13.01 18.22 -0.92
N SER A 255 -13.79 17.57 -1.79
CA SER A 255 -15.00 18.17 -2.37
C SER A 255 -16.09 18.50 -1.36
N LEU A 256 -16.05 17.88 -0.17
CA LEU A 256 -16.98 18.13 0.93
C LEU A 256 -16.55 19.29 1.84
N GLN A 257 -15.31 19.77 1.74
CA GLN A 257 -14.82 20.84 2.59
C GLN A 257 -15.48 22.18 2.21
N PRO A 258 -15.79 23.05 3.19
CA PRO A 258 -16.25 24.41 2.89
C PRO A 258 -15.20 25.15 2.06
N LYS A 259 -15.67 25.96 1.10
CA LYS A 259 -14.81 26.79 0.25
C LYS A 259 -14.29 28.02 0.99
#